data_AF-A0A1Y4U654-F1
#
_entry.id   AF-A0A1Y4U654-F1
#
_cell.length_a   1.000
_cell.length_b   1.000
_cell.length_c   1.000
_cell.angle_alpha   90.00
_cell.angle_beta   90.00
_cell.angle_gamma   90.00
#
_symmetry.space_group_name_H-M   'P 1'
#
loop_
_entity.id
_entity.type
_entity.pdbx_description
1 polymer ?
#
loop_
_entity_poly.entity_id
_entity_poly.type
_entity_poly.pdbx_seq_one_letter_code
_entity_poly.pdbx_strand_id
1 'polypeptide(L)'
;MTGREKRALRNAFVKFLSAAVAAAGLAGMYGMRAGAVQAPAESGASVTEKETAGGEQVIISQFYGAGGREGVFSNDFVELYNPGDEDLSLDGYILSYSSGGEEGEAGSTVDSDGLRTEKTVGLAGTIPAHGYYLVRGADNQCEDGAYQLQSFNREWQDLVIDDKPTVTLKLYEGTTLADMVSTEGSSCQYLVTASTSVVNTEAARGENARSGKSLRTFYWGDKVTVEYEELYEPWSSYGPADGGPGKNM
;
A
#
# COMPACT_ATOMS: atom_id res chain seq x y z
N MET A 1 1.61 -25.28 -31.08
CA MET A 1 1.40 -25.64 -29.66
C MET A 1 0.00 -25.23 -29.25
N THR A 2 -0.80 -26.20 -28.82
CA THR A 2 -2.20 -25.98 -28.41
C THR A 2 -2.27 -25.37 -27.00
N GLY A 3 -3.40 -24.75 -26.62
CA GLY A 3 -3.57 -24.10 -25.31
C GLY A 3 -3.36 -25.04 -24.12
N ARG A 4 -3.64 -26.34 -24.28
CA ARG A 4 -3.36 -27.37 -23.25
C ARG A 4 -1.87 -27.65 -23.09
N GLU A 5 -1.10 -27.61 -24.18
CA GLU A 5 0.36 -27.77 -24.16
C GLU A 5 1.04 -26.56 -23.51
N LYS A 6 0.53 -25.34 -23.75
CA LYS A 6 0.99 -24.13 -23.03
C LYS A 6 0.69 -24.21 -21.53
N ARG A 7 -0.47 -24.75 -21.13
CA ARG A 7 -0.85 -24.93 -19.71
C ARG A 7 0.00 -26.00 -19.00
N ALA A 8 0.39 -27.08 -19.71
CA ALA A 8 1.29 -28.10 -19.20
C ALA A 8 2.73 -27.58 -19.04
N LEU A 9 3.22 -26.78 -20.00
CA LEU A 9 4.51 -26.09 -19.90
C LEU A 9 4.53 -25.01 -18.81
N ARG A 10 3.43 -24.26 -18.61
CA ARG A 10 3.28 -23.26 -17.54
C ARG A 10 3.28 -23.92 -16.16
N ASN A 11 2.61 -25.06 -15.99
CA ASN A 11 2.67 -25.82 -14.73
C ASN A 11 4.04 -26.47 -14.47
N ALA A 12 4.79 -26.84 -15.52
CA ALA A 12 6.17 -27.30 -15.38
C ALA A 12 7.14 -26.15 -15.04
N PHE A 13 6.91 -24.94 -15.57
CA PHE A 13 7.73 -23.75 -15.28
C PHE A 13 7.46 -23.19 -13.87
N VAL A 14 6.20 -23.20 -13.42
CA VAL A 14 5.84 -22.82 -12.03
C VAL A 14 6.41 -23.81 -11.00
N LYS A 15 6.56 -25.09 -11.36
CA LYS A 15 7.26 -26.08 -10.51
C LYS A 15 8.78 -25.90 -10.44
N PHE A 16 9.39 -25.04 -11.26
CA PHE A 16 10.80 -24.68 -11.18
C PHE A 16 11.09 -23.35 -10.47
N LEU A 17 10.06 -22.59 -10.04
CA LEU A 17 10.21 -21.45 -9.14
C LEU A 17 9.92 -21.78 -7.67
N SER A 18 9.59 -23.04 -7.35
CA SER A 18 9.38 -23.49 -5.96
C SER A 18 10.56 -24.32 -5.45
N ALA A 19 11.75 -23.73 -5.35
CA ALA A 19 12.82 -24.20 -4.46
C ALA A 19 13.98 -23.20 -4.42
N ALA A 20 14.11 -22.45 -3.32
CA ALA A 20 15.35 -22.26 -2.54
C ALA A 20 15.33 -20.92 -1.76
N VAL A 21 14.87 -20.96 -0.51
CA VAL A 21 15.63 -20.32 0.57
C VAL A 21 16.22 -21.48 1.37
N ALA A 22 17.42 -21.90 0.97
CA ALA A 22 18.25 -22.79 1.75
C ALA A 22 19.01 -21.93 2.76
N ALA A 23 18.61 -22.00 4.03
CA ALA A 23 19.41 -21.47 5.13
C ALA A 23 20.62 -22.40 5.37
N ALA A 24 21.83 -21.86 5.30
CA ALA A 24 23.06 -22.55 5.63
C ALA A 24 23.87 -21.80 6.70
N GLY A 25 24.16 -22.52 7.79
CA GLY A 25 25.30 -22.32 8.71
C GLY A 25 24.93 -21.82 10.12
N LEU A 26 25.44 -22.36 11.23
CA LEU A 26 26.48 -23.37 11.46
C LEU A 26 26.42 -23.93 12.92
N ALA A 27 26.60 -25.25 13.02
CA ALA A 27 27.43 -26.04 13.95
C ALA A 27 27.32 -25.98 15.50
N GLY A 28 27.19 -27.19 16.08
CA GLY A 28 27.74 -27.63 17.38
C GLY A 28 26.65 -28.06 18.39
N MET A 29 26.66 -29.20 19.10
CA MET A 29 27.61 -30.29 19.31
C MET A 29 26.85 -31.50 19.93
N TYR A 30 27.35 -32.72 19.68
CA TYR A 30 27.35 -33.93 20.54
C TYR A 30 26.03 -34.54 21.09
N GLY A 31 25.70 -35.74 20.57
CA GLY A 31 25.80 -36.99 21.34
C GLY A 31 24.59 -37.52 22.14
N MET A 32 24.27 -38.80 21.88
CA MET A 32 23.62 -39.81 22.74
C MET A 32 22.08 -39.98 22.75
N ARG A 33 21.67 -41.04 22.04
CA ARG A 33 20.93 -42.25 22.47
C ARG A 33 19.58 -42.12 23.20
N ALA A 34 18.62 -42.85 22.65
CA ALA A 34 17.31 -43.15 23.23
C ALA A 34 17.38 -43.84 24.60
N GLY A 35 16.53 -43.38 25.53
CA GLY A 35 16.20 -44.05 26.79
C GLY A 35 14.93 -43.41 27.38
N ALA A 36 13.89 -44.20 27.58
CA ALA A 36 12.65 -43.78 28.22
C ALA A 36 12.85 -43.63 29.74
N VAL A 37 12.46 -42.50 30.33
CA VAL A 37 12.21 -42.37 31.78
C VAL A 37 11.09 -41.32 32.02
N GLN A 38 10.26 -41.64 33.01
CA GLN A 38 9.05 -40.96 33.49
C GLN A 38 9.30 -39.62 34.20
N ALA A 39 8.24 -38.79 34.29
CA ALA A 39 8.13 -37.40 34.78
C ALA A 39 8.61 -37.10 36.23
N PRO A 40 8.80 -35.81 36.60
CA PRO A 40 7.72 -35.10 37.33
C PRO A 40 7.54 -33.61 36.95
N ALA A 41 6.46 -33.03 37.48
CA ALA A 41 5.98 -31.66 37.30
C ALA A 41 6.97 -30.57 37.73
N GLU A 42 6.89 -29.38 37.12
CA GLU A 42 6.66 -28.07 37.78
C GLU A 42 7.00 -26.88 36.87
N SER A 43 6.49 -25.71 37.27
CA SER A 43 6.79 -24.35 36.79
C SER A 43 6.00 -23.89 35.56
N GLY A 44 4.94 -23.12 35.84
CA GLY A 44 4.26 -22.28 34.86
C GLY A 44 5.25 -21.33 34.20
N ALA A 45 5.64 -21.67 32.96
CA ALA A 45 6.26 -20.73 32.07
C ALA A 45 5.19 -19.70 31.70
N SER A 46 5.28 -18.54 32.34
CA SER A 46 4.78 -17.30 31.77
C SER A 46 5.29 -17.26 30.32
N VAL A 47 4.37 -17.43 29.39
CA VAL A 47 4.54 -16.91 28.04
C VAL A 47 4.77 -15.43 28.21
N THR A 48 6.03 -15.04 28.24
CA THR A 48 6.43 -13.71 27.83
C THR A 48 6.08 -13.69 26.36
N GLU A 49 4.85 -13.27 26.07
CA GLU A 49 4.54 -12.70 24.77
C GLU A 49 5.63 -11.68 24.55
N LYS A 50 6.53 -11.98 23.61
CA LYS A 50 7.38 -10.97 23.04
C LYS A 50 6.39 -10.00 22.40
N GLU A 51 6.00 -8.99 23.17
CA GLU A 51 5.51 -7.73 22.66
C GLU A 51 6.51 -7.39 21.56
N THR A 52 6.08 -7.62 20.32
CA THR A 52 6.77 -7.00 19.20
C THR A 52 6.56 -5.54 19.50
N ALA A 53 7.61 -4.88 20.00
CA ALA A 53 7.65 -3.44 20.10
C ALA A 53 7.03 -2.96 18.80
N GLY A 54 5.83 -2.38 18.90
CA GLY A 54 5.09 -1.88 17.76
C GLY A 54 5.88 -0.68 17.28
N GLY A 55 6.91 -0.94 16.48
CA GLY A 55 7.55 0.09 15.69
C GLY A 55 6.43 0.72 14.90
N GLU A 56 6.28 2.03 15.06
CA GLU A 56 5.23 2.83 14.44
C GLU A 56 5.34 2.65 12.93
N GLN A 57 4.50 1.76 12.42
CA GLN A 57 4.57 1.28 11.05
C GLN A 57 3.98 2.34 10.15
N VAL A 58 4.70 2.72 9.09
CA VAL A 58 4.16 3.59 8.04
C VAL A 58 2.85 3.02 7.54
N ILE A 59 1.84 3.88 7.40
CA ILE A 59 0.51 3.50 6.94
C ILE A 59 0.17 4.19 5.63
N ILE A 60 -0.76 3.58 4.87
CA ILE A 60 -1.39 4.20 3.71
C ILE A 60 -2.46 5.16 4.24
N SER A 61 -2.21 6.46 4.11
CA SER A 61 -3.08 7.51 4.68
C SER A 61 -4.18 7.93 3.74
N GLN A 62 -3.89 8.01 2.44
CA GLN A 62 -4.85 8.45 1.43
C GLN A 62 -4.53 7.83 0.07
N PHE A 63 -5.57 7.62 -0.74
CA PHE A 63 -5.35 7.46 -2.17
C PHE A 63 -6.48 8.10 -2.98
N TYR A 64 -6.17 8.38 -4.24
CA TYR A 64 -7.07 8.92 -5.23
C TYR A 64 -6.82 8.27 -6.58
N GLY A 65 -7.90 7.88 -7.26
CA GLY A 65 -7.87 7.32 -8.60
C GLY A 65 -9.02 7.86 -9.44
N ALA A 66 -8.71 8.39 -10.62
CA ALA A 66 -9.72 8.81 -11.58
C ALA A 66 -10.19 7.66 -12.50
N GLY A 67 -9.62 6.45 -12.38
CA GLY A 67 -9.99 5.31 -13.22
C GLY A 67 -9.71 5.52 -14.71
N GLY A 68 -8.70 6.34 -15.03
CA GLY A 68 -8.40 6.74 -16.41
C GLY A 68 -9.44 7.67 -17.05
N ARG A 69 -10.28 8.30 -16.23
CA ARG A 69 -11.29 9.29 -16.65
C ARG A 69 -10.83 10.70 -16.29
N GLU A 70 -11.75 11.64 -16.43
CA GLU A 70 -11.52 12.99 -15.94
C GLU A 70 -11.41 13.00 -14.42
N GLY A 71 -10.36 13.64 -13.91
CA GLY A 71 -10.04 13.70 -12.49
C GLY A 71 -10.12 15.11 -11.93
N VAL A 72 -10.42 15.19 -10.63
CA VAL A 72 -10.37 16.44 -9.85
C VAL A 72 -8.96 16.75 -9.33
N PHE A 73 -8.04 15.78 -9.42
CA PHE A 73 -6.60 15.94 -9.24
C PHE A 73 -5.89 15.63 -10.55
N SER A 74 -4.81 16.38 -10.85
CA SER A 74 -4.00 16.23 -12.07
C SER A 74 -3.39 14.84 -12.25
N ASN A 75 -3.27 14.08 -11.16
CA ASN A 75 -2.67 12.75 -11.14
C ASN A 75 -3.40 11.85 -10.16
N ASP A 76 -3.38 10.55 -10.44
CA ASP A 76 -3.65 9.54 -9.42
C ASP A 76 -2.55 9.60 -8.36
N PHE A 77 -2.85 9.21 -7.12
CA PHE A 77 -1.82 9.22 -6.07
C PHE A 77 -2.11 8.25 -4.92
N VAL A 78 -1.05 7.90 -4.21
CA VAL A 78 -1.08 7.25 -2.89
C VAL A 78 -0.23 8.08 -1.93
N GLU A 79 -0.81 8.46 -0.80
CA GLU A 79 -0.12 9.13 0.30
C GLU A 79 0.16 8.11 1.42
N LEU A 80 1.38 8.18 1.96
CA LEU A 80 1.80 7.45 3.13
C LEU A 80 2.02 8.42 4.29
N TYR A 81 1.78 7.95 5.51
CA TYR A 81 2.00 8.71 6.74
C TYR A 81 2.88 7.92 7.70
N ASN A 82 3.86 8.58 8.29
CA ASN A 82 4.65 8.06 9.41
C ASN A 82 4.01 8.54 10.71
N PRO A 83 3.26 7.69 11.44
CA PRO A 83 2.66 8.10 12.71
C PRO A 83 3.70 8.29 13.81
N GLY A 84 4.93 7.80 13.61
CA GLY A 84 5.91 7.75 14.66
C GLY A 84 6.68 9.02 14.94
N ASP A 85 7.38 8.98 16.06
CA ASP A 85 8.13 10.11 16.63
C ASP A 85 9.56 10.24 16.07
N GLU A 86 9.97 9.33 15.16
CA GLU A 86 11.29 9.31 14.53
C GLU A 86 11.20 9.29 13.00
N ASP A 87 12.22 9.86 12.35
CA ASP A 87 12.42 9.77 10.90
C ASP A 87 12.63 8.31 10.47
N LEU A 88 11.93 7.88 9.43
CA LEU A 88 11.94 6.49 8.97
C LEU A 88 12.41 6.39 7.51
N SER A 89 13.36 5.50 7.24
CA SER A 89 13.80 5.20 5.87
C SER A 89 12.81 4.25 5.18
N LEU A 90 12.44 4.59 3.94
CA LEU A 90 11.60 3.77 3.08
C LEU A 90 12.41 2.85 2.15
N ASP A 91 13.73 2.78 2.33
CA ASP A 91 14.57 1.84 1.57
C ASP A 91 14.13 0.39 1.84
N GLY A 92 13.81 -0.33 0.77
CA GLY A 92 13.31 -1.71 0.87
C GLY A 92 11.80 -1.83 1.12
N TYR A 93 11.08 -0.71 1.22
CA TYR A 93 9.62 -0.72 1.17
C TYR A 93 9.12 -0.88 -0.26
N ILE A 94 7.99 -1.58 -0.41
CA ILE A 94 7.33 -1.82 -1.70
C ILE A 94 5.85 -1.47 -1.55
N LEU A 95 5.35 -0.60 -2.42
CA LEU A 95 3.92 -0.35 -2.57
C LEU A 95 3.38 -1.24 -3.69
N SER A 96 2.31 -1.96 -3.42
CA SER A 96 1.60 -2.84 -4.34
C SER A 96 0.18 -2.33 -4.57
N TYR A 97 -0.27 -2.43 -5.81
CA TYR A 97 -1.61 -2.07 -6.27
C TYR A 97 -2.25 -3.24 -7.01
N SER A 98 -3.53 -3.48 -6.74
CA SER A 98 -4.37 -4.35 -7.55
C SER A 98 -5.81 -3.85 -7.55
N SER A 99 -6.54 -4.14 -8.63
CA SER A 99 -7.97 -3.90 -8.71
C SER A 99 -8.73 -5.07 -9.30
N GLY A 100 -9.90 -5.34 -8.72
CA GLY A 100 -10.94 -6.22 -9.24
C GLY A 100 -11.84 -5.66 -10.32
N GLY A 101 -11.52 -4.51 -10.92
CA GLY A 101 -12.30 -3.94 -12.00
C GLY A 101 -12.48 -4.88 -13.19
N GLU A 102 -13.39 -4.56 -14.09
CA GLU A 102 -13.62 -5.36 -15.30
C GLU A 102 -12.35 -5.40 -16.18
N GLU A 103 -12.12 -6.53 -16.85
CA GLU A 103 -10.96 -6.68 -17.76
C GLU A 103 -10.97 -5.58 -18.83
N GLY A 104 -9.82 -4.94 -19.03
CA GLY A 104 -9.65 -3.92 -20.07
C GLY A 104 -10.09 -2.51 -19.66
N GLU A 105 -10.77 -2.35 -18.52
CA GLU A 105 -11.01 -1.04 -17.93
C GLU A 105 -9.70 -0.47 -17.38
N ALA A 106 -9.53 0.85 -17.51
CA ALA A 106 -8.37 1.53 -16.93
C ALA A 106 -8.34 1.36 -15.40
N GLY A 107 -7.15 1.12 -14.87
CA GLY A 107 -6.95 0.80 -13.45
C GLY A 107 -7.26 -0.64 -13.06
N SER A 108 -8.00 -1.42 -13.85
CA SER A 108 -8.17 -2.86 -13.57
C SER A 108 -6.84 -3.60 -13.66
N THR A 109 -6.63 -4.59 -12.79
CA THR A 109 -5.51 -5.52 -12.88
C THR A 109 -5.93 -6.96 -13.16
N VAL A 110 -7.18 -7.16 -13.58
CA VAL A 110 -7.72 -8.45 -14.03
C VAL A 110 -7.23 -8.72 -15.46
N ASP A 111 -6.55 -9.86 -15.64
CA ASP A 111 -6.08 -10.31 -16.95
C ASP A 111 -7.16 -11.08 -17.74
N SER A 112 -6.83 -11.47 -18.98
CA SER A 112 -7.74 -12.20 -19.87
C SER A 112 -8.08 -13.63 -19.41
N ASP A 113 -7.33 -14.19 -18.47
CA ASP A 113 -7.65 -15.47 -17.81
C ASP A 113 -8.60 -15.23 -16.61
N GLY A 114 -8.98 -13.98 -16.33
CA GLY A 114 -9.81 -13.57 -15.18
C GLY A 114 -9.03 -13.52 -13.86
N LEU A 115 -7.69 -13.52 -13.91
CA LEU A 115 -6.85 -13.51 -12.73
C LEU A 115 -6.43 -12.08 -12.38
N ARG A 116 -6.59 -11.70 -11.11
CA ARG A 116 -6.07 -10.43 -10.59
C ARG A 116 -4.56 -10.50 -10.45
N THR A 117 -3.87 -9.51 -10.99
CA THR A 117 -2.42 -9.33 -10.87
C THR A 117 -2.07 -8.13 -9.99
N GLU A 118 -0.86 -8.10 -9.45
CA GLU A 118 -0.35 -6.97 -8.68
C GLU A 118 0.64 -6.18 -9.52
N LYS A 119 0.53 -4.84 -9.48
CA LYS A 119 1.58 -3.92 -9.92
C LYS A 119 2.34 -3.44 -8.69
N THR A 120 3.64 -3.20 -8.80
CA THR A 120 4.44 -2.72 -7.66
C THR A 120 5.40 -1.60 -8.03
N VAL A 121 5.73 -0.78 -7.03
CA VAL A 121 6.82 0.20 -7.08
C VAL A 121 7.65 0.09 -5.80
N GLY A 122 8.98 0.11 -5.94
CA GLY A 122 9.88 0.25 -4.80
C GLY A 122 9.90 1.71 -4.33
N LEU A 123 9.88 1.90 -3.01
CA LEU A 123 10.04 3.21 -2.37
C LEU A 123 11.51 3.47 -2.02
N ALA A 124 11.82 4.71 -1.65
CA ALA A 124 13.16 5.13 -1.25
C ALA A 124 13.10 6.43 -0.45
N GLY A 125 14.22 6.82 0.16
CA GLY A 125 14.33 8.08 0.90
C GLY A 125 13.77 7.97 2.31
N THR A 126 13.47 9.12 2.92
CA THR A 126 13.07 9.20 4.33
C THR A 126 11.73 9.90 4.45
N ILE A 127 10.86 9.39 5.32
CA ILE A 127 9.64 10.05 5.76
C ILE A 127 9.90 10.56 7.19
N PRO A 128 9.75 11.87 7.48
CA PRO A 128 10.05 12.39 8.81
C PRO A 128 9.04 11.90 9.83
N ALA A 129 9.36 12.05 11.12
CA ALA A 129 8.39 11.89 12.20
C ALA A 129 7.12 12.71 11.91
N HIS A 130 5.94 12.10 12.05
CA HIS A 130 4.64 12.70 11.67
C HIS A 130 4.59 13.27 10.24
N GLY A 131 5.45 12.77 9.36
CA GLY A 131 5.59 13.22 8.00
C GLY A 131 4.79 12.40 6.99
N TYR A 132 4.72 12.93 5.77
CA TYR A 132 3.99 12.36 4.63
C TYR A 132 4.92 12.08 3.46
N TYR A 133 4.60 11.01 2.72
CA TYR A 133 5.30 10.62 1.50
C TYR A 133 4.30 10.37 0.38
N LEU A 134 4.45 11.07 -0.74
CA LEU A 134 3.48 11.02 -1.83
C LEU A 134 4.01 10.25 -3.04
N VAL A 135 3.28 9.22 -3.45
CA VAL A 135 3.51 8.49 -4.70
C VAL A 135 2.54 9.04 -5.75
N ARG A 136 3.07 9.71 -6.78
CA ARG A 136 2.32 10.22 -7.92
C ARG A 136 2.18 9.14 -8.98
N GLY A 137 0.95 8.80 -9.33
CA GLY A 137 0.58 7.88 -10.41
C GLY A 137 0.50 8.57 -11.77
N ALA A 138 -0.30 7.99 -12.67
CA ALA A 138 -0.53 8.48 -14.01
C ALA A 138 -1.21 9.86 -14.03
N ASP A 139 -1.02 10.58 -15.14
CA ASP A 139 -1.70 11.84 -15.41
C ASP A 139 -3.19 11.60 -15.67
N ASN A 140 -4.03 12.49 -15.15
CA ASN A 140 -5.46 12.52 -15.41
C ASN A 140 -5.80 13.59 -16.43
N GLN A 141 -6.86 13.34 -17.22
CA GLN A 141 -7.51 14.42 -17.94
C GLN A 141 -8.23 15.30 -16.91
N CYS A 142 -8.10 16.61 -17.03
CA CYS A 142 -8.63 17.53 -16.04
C CYS A 142 -9.26 18.76 -16.70
N GLU A 143 -10.40 19.21 -16.16
CA GLU A 143 -10.97 20.51 -16.47
C GLU A 143 -10.26 21.67 -15.75
N ASP A 144 -10.55 22.90 -16.20
CA ASP A 144 -10.09 24.13 -15.56
C ASP A 144 -10.57 24.21 -14.09
N GLY A 145 -9.61 24.12 -13.17
CA GLY A 145 -9.86 24.14 -11.72
C GLY A 145 -9.60 22.83 -11.00
N ALA A 146 -9.13 21.78 -11.69
CA ALA A 146 -8.59 20.60 -11.02
C ALA A 146 -7.36 20.95 -10.18
N TYR A 147 -7.21 20.29 -9.03
CA TYR A 147 -6.05 20.46 -8.17
C TYR A 147 -4.80 19.95 -8.87
N GLN A 148 -3.78 20.81 -8.96
CA GLN A 148 -2.54 20.47 -9.63
C GLN A 148 -1.53 19.91 -8.63
N LEU A 149 -1.14 18.65 -8.78
CA LEU A 149 -0.17 17.99 -7.93
C LEU A 149 1.25 18.52 -8.22
N GLN A 150 1.66 19.57 -7.52
CA GLN A 150 2.94 20.26 -7.76
C GLN A 150 4.17 19.55 -7.16
N SER A 151 3.97 18.79 -6.09
CA SER A 151 5.04 18.14 -5.34
C SER A 151 4.65 16.69 -5.04
N PHE A 152 5.62 15.79 -5.13
CA PHE A 152 5.49 14.38 -4.82
C PHE A 152 6.84 13.85 -4.35
N ASN A 153 6.88 12.63 -3.80
CA ASN A 153 8.14 11.96 -3.45
C ASN A 153 8.59 10.95 -4.49
N ARG A 154 7.65 10.13 -4.96
CA ARG A 154 7.90 9.04 -5.89
C ARG A 154 6.97 9.12 -7.09
N GLU A 155 7.50 8.88 -8.27
CA GLU A 155 6.73 8.68 -9.48
C GLU A 155 6.49 7.18 -9.74
N TRP A 156 5.24 6.86 -10.05
CA TRP A 156 4.78 5.56 -10.52
C TRP A 156 3.93 5.79 -11.78
N GLN A 157 4.58 6.21 -12.87
CA GLN A 157 3.95 6.76 -14.07
C GLN A 157 2.85 5.87 -14.71
N ASP A 158 2.93 4.55 -14.58
CA ASP A 158 1.97 3.59 -15.16
C ASP A 158 0.88 3.11 -14.17
N LEU A 159 0.82 3.73 -12.98
CA LEU A 159 -0.24 3.52 -12.01
C LEU A 159 -1.47 4.34 -12.39
N VAL A 160 -2.47 3.67 -12.94
CA VAL A 160 -3.86 4.14 -12.94
C VAL A 160 -4.57 3.43 -11.81
N ILE A 161 -5.19 4.18 -10.90
CA ILE A 161 -5.99 3.67 -9.79
C ILE A 161 -7.46 3.68 -10.23
N ASP A 162 -8.11 2.53 -10.06
CA ASP A 162 -9.52 2.34 -10.40
C ASP A 162 -10.41 3.28 -9.58
N ASP A 163 -11.46 3.82 -10.21
CA ASP A 163 -12.45 4.70 -9.59
C ASP A 163 -13.65 3.93 -9.01
N LYS A 164 -13.57 2.60 -9.03
CA LYS A 164 -14.55 1.66 -8.50
C LYS A 164 -14.09 1.08 -7.15
N PRO A 165 -15.00 0.50 -6.34
CA PRO A 165 -14.67 -0.06 -5.03
C PRO A 165 -13.96 -1.42 -5.08
N THR A 166 -13.03 -1.58 -6.00
CA THR A 166 -12.30 -2.80 -6.34
C THR A 166 -10.81 -2.70 -6.02
N VAL A 167 -10.37 -1.57 -5.47
CA VAL A 167 -8.96 -1.26 -5.19
C VAL A 167 -8.46 -1.97 -3.95
N THR A 168 -7.24 -2.50 -4.05
CA THR A 168 -6.43 -2.95 -2.93
C THR A 168 -5.01 -2.41 -3.06
N LEU A 169 -4.58 -1.64 -2.08
CA LEU A 169 -3.22 -1.17 -1.88
C LEU A 169 -2.59 -1.92 -0.71
N LYS A 170 -1.34 -2.35 -0.88
CA LYS A 170 -0.55 -3.00 0.18
C LYS A 170 0.81 -2.37 0.26
N LEU A 171 1.24 -2.06 1.48
CA LEU A 171 2.59 -1.62 1.77
C LEU A 171 3.36 -2.79 2.38
N TYR A 172 4.54 -3.07 1.85
CA TYR A 172 5.45 -4.10 2.37
C TYR A 172 6.74 -3.46 2.86
N GLU A 173 7.30 -4.00 3.93
CA GLU A 173 8.67 -3.77 4.36
C GLU A 173 9.47 -5.05 4.08
N GLY A 174 10.28 -5.04 3.01
CA GLY A 174 10.87 -6.26 2.48
C GLY A 174 9.79 -7.27 2.07
N THR A 175 9.66 -8.35 2.84
CA THR A 175 8.63 -9.40 2.61
C THR A 175 7.47 -9.36 3.60
N THR A 176 7.52 -8.46 4.58
CA THR A 176 6.50 -8.35 5.63
C THR A 176 5.41 -7.38 5.18
N LEU A 177 4.14 -7.77 5.28
CA LEU A 177 3.03 -6.85 5.04
C LEU A 177 2.98 -5.82 6.16
N ALA A 178 3.18 -4.55 5.80
CA ALA A 178 3.20 -3.45 6.73
C ALA A 178 1.83 -2.78 6.90
N ASP A 179 1.16 -2.48 5.81
CA ASP A 179 -0.21 -1.99 5.84
C ASP A 179 -0.99 -2.45 4.62
N MET A 180 -2.32 -2.42 4.71
CA MET A 180 -3.20 -2.72 3.61
C MET A 180 -4.49 -1.91 3.71
N VAL A 181 -4.82 -1.25 2.61
CA VAL A 181 -6.10 -0.58 2.42
C VAL A 181 -6.82 -1.27 1.26
N SER A 182 -8.05 -1.70 1.50
CA SER A 182 -8.90 -2.28 0.46
C SER A 182 -10.28 -1.65 0.52
N THR A 183 -10.79 -1.24 -0.64
CA THR A 183 -12.18 -0.78 -0.77
C THR A 183 -13.16 -1.94 -0.90
N GLU A 184 -12.67 -3.13 -1.25
CA GLU A 184 -13.48 -4.34 -1.40
C GLU A 184 -14.10 -4.72 -0.05
N GLY A 185 -15.43 -4.72 0.05
CA GLY A 185 -16.13 -5.02 1.30
C GLY A 185 -15.98 -3.94 2.38
N SER A 186 -15.41 -2.77 2.06
CA SER A 186 -15.30 -1.64 2.98
C SER A 186 -16.65 -0.92 3.16
N SER A 187 -16.79 -0.16 4.24
CA SER A 187 -17.92 0.75 4.44
C SER A 187 -18.00 1.86 3.37
N CYS A 188 -16.90 2.13 2.67
CA CYS A 188 -16.82 3.15 1.63
C CYS A 188 -17.11 2.60 0.23
N GLN A 189 -17.38 1.31 0.07
CA GLN A 189 -17.49 0.67 -1.26
C GLN A 189 -18.57 1.31 -2.16
N TYR A 190 -19.58 1.98 -1.61
CA TYR A 190 -20.62 2.63 -2.42
C TYR A 190 -20.33 4.10 -2.70
N LEU A 191 -19.21 4.61 -2.22
CA LEU A 191 -18.84 6.01 -2.28
C LEU A 191 -17.60 6.25 -3.12
N VAL A 192 -16.88 5.21 -3.57
CA VAL A 192 -15.69 5.37 -4.43
C VAL A 192 -16.14 5.75 -5.84
N THR A 193 -15.65 6.88 -6.32
CA THR A 193 -15.86 7.47 -7.65
C THR A 193 -14.63 8.30 -8.05
N ALA A 194 -14.55 8.71 -9.32
CA ALA A 194 -13.48 9.58 -9.82
C ALA A 194 -13.38 10.94 -9.11
N SER A 195 -14.41 11.35 -8.36
CA SER A 195 -14.45 12.58 -7.56
C SER A 195 -14.29 12.31 -6.07
N THR A 196 -13.66 11.20 -5.67
CA THR A 196 -13.47 10.88 -4.25
C THR A 196 -12.06 10.43 -3.93
N SER A 197 -11.52 10.92 -2.82
CA SER A 197 -10.33 10.32 -2.20
C SER A 197 -10.74 9.46 -1.02
N VAL A 198 -10.05 8.34 -0.83
CA VAL A 198 -10.21 7.46 0.32
C VAL A 198 -9.13 7.77 1.34
N VAL A 199 -9.52 8.06 2.58
CA VAL A 199 -8.63 8.45 3.68
C VAL A 199 -8.73 7.42 4.81
N ASN A 200 -7.59 7.02 5.35
CA ASN A 200 -7.52 6.22 6.57
C ASN A 200 -7.68 7.14 7.79
N THR A 201 -8.66 6.87 8.66
CA THR A 201 -8.92 7.72 9.83
C THR A 201 -7.84 7.70 10.89
N GLU A 202 -6.97 6.68 10.89
CA GLU A 202 -5.80 6.63 11.76
C GLU A 202 -4.72 7.65 11.35
N ALA A 203 -4.77 8.12 10.10
CA ALA A 203 -3.88 9.15 9.56
C ALA A 203 -4.56 10.52 9.36
N ALA A 204 -5.87 10.62 9.64
CA ALA A 204 -6.66 11.80 9.30
C ALA A 204 -6.31 13.01 10.18
N ARG A 205 -6.09 14.16 9.54
CA ARG A 205 -5.86 15.45 10.21
C ARG A 205 -7.16 15.97 10.84
N GLY A 206 -7.10 16.48 12.07
CA GLY A 206 -8.22 17.05 12.83
C GLY A 206 -8.87 16.06 13.82
N GLU A 207 -9.24 16.56 15.02
CA GLU A 207 -9.61 15.83 16.25
C GLU A 207 -10.87 14.92 16.20
N ASN A 208 -11.31 14.45 15.02
CA ASN A 208 -12.44 13.53 14.87
C ASN A 208 -12.03 12.15 14.34
N ALA A 209 -10.86 11.66 14.76
CA ALA A 209 -10.51 10.26 14.67
C ALA A 209 -11.37 9.47 15.69
N ARG A 210 -12.52 8.97 15.25
CA ARG A 210 -13.20 7.90 16.00
C ARG A 210 -12.27 6.69 15.93
N SER A 211 -11.80 6.22 17.07
CA SER A 211 -10.82 5.14 17.16
C SER A 211 -11.26 3.91 16.36
N GLY A 212 -10.37 3.43 15.49
CA GLY A 212 -10.55 2.27 14.63
C GLY A 212 -10.08 2.52 13.19
N LYS A 213 -9.60 1.45 12.54
CA LYS A 213 -9.28 1.37 11.10
C LYS A 213 -10.53 1.61 10.25
N SER A 214 -11.01 2.84 10.16
CA SER A 214 -12.13 3.20 9.30
C SER A 214 -11.62 3.97 8.09
N LEU A 215 -12.05 3.56 6.89
CA LEU A 215 -11.86 4.37 5.70
C LEU A 215 -12.95 5.44 5.67
N ARG A 216 -12.61 6.64 5.22
CA ARG A 216 -13.55 7.70 4.87
C ARG A 216 -13.33 8.11 3.42
N THR A 217 -14.39 8.10 2.64
CA THR A 217 -14.43 8.74 1.33
C THR A 217 -14.84 10.19 1.51
N PHE A 218 -14.05 11.10 0.95
CA PHE A 218 -14.43 12.51 0.81
C PHE A 218 -14.87 12.76 -0.61
N TYR A 219 -16.08 13.28 -0.76
CA TYR A 219 -16.68 13.62 -2.04
C TYR A 219 -16.35 15.06 -2.39
N TRP A 220 -15.73 15.20 -3.55
CA TRP A 220 -15.57 16.46 -4.25
C TRP A 220 -16.78 16.59 -5.20
N GLY A 221 -17.31 17.80 -5.35
CA GLY A 221 -18.27 18.06 -6.42
C GLY A 221 -17.58 17.97 -7.79
N ASP A 222 -17.86 18.93 -8.66
CA ASP A 222 -17.11 19.17 -9.89
C ASP A 222 -15.70 19.76 -9.62
N LYS A 223 -15.46 20.30 -8.42
CA LYS A 223 -14.21 21.01 -8.07
C LYS A 223 -13.78 20.76 -6.62
N VAL A 224 -12.48 20.87 -6.37
CA VAL A 224 -11.89 20.98 -5.02
C VAL A 224 -12.12 22.41 -4.54
N THR A 225 -12.76 22.59 -3.38
CA THR A 225 -13.01 23.93 -2.81
C THR A 225 -11.95 24.28 -1.76
N VAL A 226 -11.70 25.57 -1.54
CA VAL A 226 -10.65 26.09 -0.63
C VAL A 226 -10.80 25.56 0.81
N GLU A 227 -12.03 25.37 1.29
CA GLU A 227 -12.30 24.83 2.64
C GLU A 227 -11.79 23.39 2.82
N TYR A 228 -11.61 22.65 1.72
CA TYR A 228 -11.19 21.26 1.75
C TYR A 228 -9.73 21.05 1.31
N GLU A 229 -9.16 22.01 0.58
CA GLU A 229 -7.71 22.08 0.32
C GLU A 229 -6.93 22.00 1.64
N GLU A 230 -7.31 22.77 2.65
CA GLU A 230 -6.62 22.80 3.94
C GLU A 230 -6.68 21.47 4.73
N LEU A 231 -7.71 20.65 4.51
CA LEU A 231 -7.96 19.42 5.29
C LEU A 231 -7.48 18.13 4.62
N TYR A 232 -7.51 18.06 3.29
CA TYR A 232 -7.29 16.80 2.54
C TYR A 232 -6.34 16.95 1.35
N GLU A 233 -5.61 18.08 1.26
CA GLU A 233 -4.51 18.20 0.31
C GLU A 233 -3.51 17.05 0.49
N PRO A 234 -3.10 16.38 -0.59
CA PRO A 234 -2.03 15.39 -0.56
C PRO A 234 -0.70 16.08 -0.23
N TRP A 235 0.02 15.54 0.75
CA TRP A 235 1.25 16.14 1.27
C TRP A 235 2.48 15.29 1.02
N SER A 236 3.59 16.00 0.98
CA SER A 236 4.93 15.49 0.78
C SER A 236 5.83 16.28 1.73
N SER A 237 6.22 15.67 2.87
CA SER A 237 6.94 16.37 3.95
C SER A 237 8.41 16.62 3.65
N TYR A 238 8.91 16.09 2.53
CA TYR A 238 10.20 16.42 1.96
C TYR A 238 10.05 16.65 0.46
N GLY A 239 10.99 17.39 -0.15
CA GLY A 239 11.11 17.39 -1.60
C GLY A 239 11.26 15.98 -2.19
N PRO A 240 10.93 15.80 -3.47
CA PRO A 240 10.92 14.48 -4.09
C PRO A 240 12.18 13.67 -3.87
N ALA A 241 11.98 12.40 -3.51
CA ALA A 241 13.03 11.39 -3.58
C ALA A 241 13.56 11.25 -5.03
N ASP A 242 12.73 11.65 -6.00
CA ASP A 242 13.04 11.63 -7.43
C ASP A 242 13.50 13.01 -8.02
N GLY A 243 13.65 14.07 -7.20
CA GLY A 243 14.40 15.29 -7.57
C GLY A 243 13.69 16.61 -7.99
N GLY A 244 12.37 16.75 -7.94
CA GLY A 244 11.67 18.07 -7.96
C GLY A 244 11.67 18.90 -6.63
N PRO A 245 10.95 20.04 -6.56
CA PRO A 245 10.82 20.84 -5.33
C PRO A 245 9.69 20.34 -4.41
N GLY A 246 9.98 20.18 -3.11
CA GLY A 246 8.98 19.86 -2.09
C GLY A 246 8.21 21.08 -1.62
N LYS A 247 6.97 20.89 -1.14
CA LYS A 247 6.34 21.86 -0.24
C LYS A 247 7.05 21.75 1.11
N ASN A 248 7.74 22.80 1.53
CA ASN A 248 8.22 22.90 2.91
C ASN A 248 7.02 23.19 3.83
N MET A 249 7.03 22.59 5.03
CA MET A 249 6.13 22.89 6.13
C MET A 249 6.04 24.39 6.44
#